data_AF-A0A8S2ZAH5-F1
#
_entry.id   AF-A0A8S2ZAH5-F1
#
_cell.length_a   1.000
_cell.length_b   1.000
_cell.length_c   1.000
_cell.angle_alpha   90.00
_cell.angle_beta   90.00
_cell.angle_gamma   90.00
#
_symmetry.space_group_name_H-M   'P 1'
#
loop_
_entity.id
_entity.type
_entity.pdbx_description
1 polymer ?
#
loop_
_entity_poly.entity_id
_entity_poly.type
_entity_poly.pdbx_seq_one_letter_code
_entity_poly.pdbx_strand_id
1 'polypeptide(L)'
;IVKNERKELEEQRERLIQETSVNKKLLKDLEDALLRELSTSTENMLDNNELISTLEETKSKADEVNKKLRLAAKTSKDMEKLRDLYRLAAKRGAILFFVLSEMSLINTMYQYSLTSYLDVFEFSLRKLIPDANLERRLKNIMTTLTLNVYNYGCTSIFEKHKLLFSCDITIKLEQDRGNLTQDELDFFIKGNISLEKSKRKKPFIWLYD
;
A
#
# COMPACT_ATOMS: atom_id res chain seq x y z
N ILE A 1 6.78 -3.23 -6.03
CA ILE A 1 8.08 -2.58 -5.68
C ILE A 1 8.94 -3.50 -4.84
N VAL A 2 8.57 -3.81 -3.58
CA VAL A 2 9.41 -4.61 -2.66
C VAL A 2 9.84 -5.95 -3.27
N LYS A 3 8.91 -6.70 -3.88
CA LYS A 3 9.21 -7.95 -4.59
C LYS A 3 10.31 -7.83 -5.65
N ASN A 4 10.42 -6.67 -6.32
CA ASN A 4 11.44 -6.43 -7.34
C ASN A 4 12.76 -5.92 -6.74
N GLU A 5 12.70 -5.03 -5.74
CA GLU A 5 13.90 -4.40 -5.16
C GLU A 5 14.57 -5.25 -4.06
N ARG A 6 13.79 -6.07 -3.34
CA ARG A 6 14.19 -6.87 -2.18
C ARG A 6 13.48 -8.22 -2.22
N LYS A 7 13.75 -9.03 -3.26
CA LYS A 7 13.08 -10.32 -3.47
C LYS A 7 13.17 -11.24 -2.24
N GLU A 8 14.35 -11.35 -1.64
CA GLU A 8 14.58 -12.17 -0.44
C GLU A 8 13.69 -11.75 0.74
N LEU A 9 13.49 -10.44 0.94
CA LEU A 9 12.63 -9.92 2.01
C LEU A 9 11.16 -10.32 1.78
N GLU A 10 10.69 -10.29 0.53
CA GLU A 10 9.32 -10.71 0.22
C GLU A 10 9.15 -12.22 0.35
N GLU A 11 10.13 -13.02 -0.10
CA GLU A 11 10.10 -14.49 0.07
C GLU A 11 10.13 -14.89 1.56
N GLN A 12 10.95 -14.22 2.38
CA GLN A 12 10.94 -14.43 3.83
C GLN A 12 9.58 -14.10 4.44
N ARG A 13 8.90 -13.07 3.93
CA ARG A 13 7.60 -12.63 4.43
C ARG A 13 6.53 -13.66 4.10
N GLU A 14 6.52 -14.14 2.87
CA GLU A 14 5.61 -15.20 2.42
C GLU A 14 5.77 -16.46 3.26
N ARG A 15 7.02 -16.89 3.51
CA ARG A 15 7.31 -18.02 4.42
C ARG A 15 6.79 -17.78 5.83
N LEU A 16 7.08 -16.61 6.40
CA LEU A 16 6.65 -16.24 7.75
C LEU A 16 5.11 -16.23 7.89
N ILE A 17 4.40 -15.77 6.87
CA ILE A 17 2.93 -15.76 6.83
C ILE A 17 2.39 -17.20 6.83
N GLN A 18 2.96 -18.07 6.01
CA GLN A 18 2.58 -19.49 5.95
C GLN A 18 2.83 -20.18 7.30
N GLU A 19 4.02 -20.03 7.88
CA GLU A 19 4.37 -20.59 9.18
C GLU A 19 3.46 -20.05 10.30
N THR A 20 3.16 -18.76 10.29
CA THR A 20 2.24 -18.15 11.28
C THR A 20 0.84 -18.73 11.16
N SER A 21 0.35 -18.98 9.94
CA SER A 21 -0.96 -19.60 9.71
C SER A 21 -1.00 -21.03 10.25
N VAL A 22 0.03 -21.84 9.95
CA VAL A 22 0.16 -23.22 10.44
C VAL A 22 0.24 -23.25 11.97
N ASN A 23 1.07 -22.39 12.57
CA ASN A 23 1.25 -22.31 14.03
C ASN A 23 -0.04 -21.85 14.74
N LYS A 24 -0.79 -20.90 14.16
CA LYS A 24 -2.09 -20.48 14.71
C LYS A 24 -3.12 -21.61 14.68
N LYS A 25 -3.16 -22.38 13.58
CA LYS A 25 -4.03 -23.55 13.47
C LYS A 25 -3.63 -24.61 14.51
N LEU A 26 -2.35 -24.94 14.61
CA LEU A 26 -1.83 -25.90 15.58
C LEU A 26 -2.16 -25.49 17.02
N LEU A 27 -2.01 -24.21 17.37
CA LEU A 27 -2.37 -23.72 18.71
C LEU A 27 -3.84 -23.97 19.01
N LYS A 28 -4.73 -23.67 18.06
CA LYS A 28 -6.16 -23.93 18.20
C LYS A 28 -6.47 -25.43 18.32
N ASP A 29 -5.83 -26.25 17.49
CA ASP A 29 -6.02 -27.71 17.53
C ASP A 29 -5.58 -28.31 18.87
N LEU A 30 -4.50 -27.78 19.48
CA LEU A 30 -4.03 -28.15 20.82
C LEU A 30 -5.01 -27.69 21.91
N GLU A 31 -5.54 -26.47 21.81
CA GLU A 31 -6.58 -25.97 22.74
C GLU A 31 -7.86 -26.81 22.67
N ASP A 32 -8.33 -27.15 21.47
CA ASP A 32 -9.50 -27.99 21.24
C ASP A 32 -9.27 -29.45 21.69
N ALA A 33 -8.04 -29.97 21.58
CA ALA A 33 -7.68 -31.29 22.11
C ALA A 33 -7.72 -31.29 23.65
N LEU A 34 -7.12 -30.28 24.28
CA LEU A 34 -7.10 -30.11 25.74
C LEU A 34 -8.53 -30.01 26.30
N LEU A 35 -9.39 -29.20 25.68
CA LEU A 35 -10.80 -29.08 26.07
C LEU A 35 -11.56 -30.40 25.93
N ARG A 36 -11.31 -31.16 24.85
CA ARG A 36 -11.91 -32.48 24.66
C ARG A 36 -11.47 -33.43 25.76
N GLU A 37 -10.17 -33.58 26.00
CA GLU A 37 -9.62 -34.46 27.05
C GLU A 37 -10.21 -34.16 28.44
N LEU A 38 -10.31 -32.87 28.80
CA LEU A 38 -10.95 -32.43 30.06
C LEU A 38 -12.45 -32.73 30.10
N SER A 39 -13.16 -32.68 28.98
CA SER A 39 -14.61 -32.93 28.93
C SER A 39 -14.96 -34.42 28.99
N THR A 40 -14.12 -35.30 28.44
CA THR A 40 -14.33 -36.75 28.44
C THR A 40 -13.95 -37.42 29.76
N SER A 41 -13.10 -36.79 30.56
CA SER A 41 -12.63 -37.34 31.84
C SER A 41 -13.67 -37.09 32.95
N THR A 42 -14.52 -38.09 33.17
CA THR A 42 -15.68 -38.03 34.10
C THR A 42 -15.43 -38.66 35.47
N GLU A 43 -14.41 -39.51 35.63
CA GLU A 43 -14.06 -40.15 36.91
C GLU A 43 -12.60 -39.88 37.31
N ASN A 44 -12.42 -39.52 38.59
CA ASN A 44 -11.16 -39.26 39.31
C ASN A 44 -9.94 -38.78 38.49
N MET A 45 -10.01 -37.54 37.98
CA MET A 45 -8.97 -36.92 37.14
C MET A 45 -7.57 -36.85 37.78
N LEU A 46 -7.50 -36.86 39.11
CA LEU A 46 -6.25 -36.76 39.87
C LEU A 46 -5.46 -38.08 39.89
N ASP A 47 -6.10 -39.23 39.67
CA ASP A 47 -5.44 -40.55 39.67
C ASP A 47 -5.04 -41.01 38.26
N ASN A 48 -5.48 -40.30 37.21
CA ASN A 48 -5.17 -40.66 35.83
C ASN A 48 -3.82 -40.07 35.41
N ASN A 49 -2.73 -40.77 35.74
CA ASN A 49 -1.36 -40.38 35.39
C ASN A 49 -1.14 -40.19 33.87
N GLU A 50 -1.86 -40.95 33.04
CA GLU A 50 -1.77 -40.84 31.58
C GLU A 50 -2.34 -39.50 31.10
N LEU A 51 -3.53 -39.13 31.60
CA LEU A 51 -4.16 -37.83 31.33
C LEU A 51 -3.29 -36.66 31.78
N ILE A 52 -2.70 -36.73 32.98
CA ILE A 52 -1.81 -35.68 33.49
C ILE A 52 -0.60 -35.50 32.57
N SER A 53 0.01 -36.60 32.11
CA SER A 53 1.14 -36.56 31.17
C SER A 53 0.74 -35.92 29.83
N THR A 54 -0.42 -36.29 29.27
CA THR A 54 -0.90 -35.74 28.00
C THR A 54 -1.23 -34.25 28.10
N LEU A 55 -1.82 -33.81 29.22
CA LEU A 55 -2.09 -32.40 29.48
C LEU A 55 -0.80 -31.58 29.61
N GLU A 56 0.21 -32.11 30.29
CA GLU A 56 1.51 -31.43 30.46
C GLU A 56 2.26 -31.32 29.13
N GLU A 57 2.26 -32.38 28.31
CA GLU A 57 2.81 -32.35 26.96
C GLU A 57 2.08 -31.33 26.06
N THR A 58 0.75 -31.32 26.09
CA THR A 58 -0.09 -30.43 25.26
C THR A 58 0.15 -28.97 25.64
N LYS A 59 0.23 -28.69 26.95
CA LYS A 59 0.58 -27.37 27.47
C LYS A 59 1.98 -26.93 27.06
N SER A 60 2.97 -27.81 27.19
CA SER A 60 4.36 -27.53 26.78
C SER A 60 4.44 -27.20 25.29
N LYS A 61 3.80 -28.01 24.43
CA LYS A 61 3.71 -27.76 22.98
C LYS A 61 2.99 -26.43 22.68
N ALA A 62 1.89 -26.12 23.37
CA ALA A 62 1.17 -24.86 23.20
C ALA A 62 2.04 -23.65 23.58
N ASP A 63 2.82 -23.74 24.67
CA ASP A 63 3.75 -22.70 25.09
C ASP A 63 4.88 -22.49 24.06
N GLU A 64 5.42 -23.55 23.47
CA GLU A 64 6.40 -23.47 22.39
C GLU A 64 5.84 -22.78 21.14
N VAL A 65 4.63 -23.17 20.71
CA VAL A 65 3.95 -22.56 19.56
C VAL A 65 3.67 -21.08 19.84
N ASN A 66 3.24 -20.74 21.05
CA ASN A 66 2.99 -19.36 21.45
C ASN A 66 4.29 -18.52 21.43
N LYS A 67 5.43 -19.07 21.90
CA LYS A 67 6.75 -18.44 21.78
C LYS A 67 7.11 -18.19 20.30
N LYS A 68 6.91 -19.18 19.41
CA LYS A 68 7.15 -19.03 17.97
C LYS A 68 6.27 -17.92 17.36
N LEU A 69 4.99 -17.86 17.73
CA LEU A 69 4.07 -16.81 17.27
C LEU A 69 4.49 -15.40 17.74
N ARG A 70 4.97 -15.27 18.99
CA ARG A 70 5.50 -14.00 19.51
C ARG A 70 6.76 -13.55 18.75
N LEU A 71 7.67 -14.47 18.48
CA LEU A 71 8.86 -14.19 17.67
C LEU A 71 8.46 -13.80 16.24
N ALA A 72 7.55 -14.54 15.61
CA ALA A 72 7.04 -14.22 14.27
C ALA A 72 6.39 -12.83 14.21
N ALA A 73 5.64 -12.43 15.24
CA ALA A 73 5.05 -11.10 15.32
C ALA A 73 6.11 -10.00 15.40
N LYS A 74 7.19 -10.21 16.17
CA LYS A 74 8.32 -9.27 16.25
C LYS A 74 9.03 -9.16 14.90
N THR A 75 9.38 -10.29 14.29
CA THR A 75 10.01 -10.33 12.96
C THR A 75 9.13 -9.65 11.91
N SER A 76 7.83 -9.94 11.89
CA SER A 76 6.88 -9.30 10.97
C SER A 76 6.86 -7.77 11.11
N LYS A 77 6.93 -7.25 12.35
CA LYS A 77 7.01 -5.81 12.60
C LYS A 77 8.30 -5.20 12.05
N ASP A 78 9.43 -5.88 12.21
CA ASP A 78 10.71 -5.39 11.67
C ASP A 78 10.75 -5.46 10.14
N MET A 79 10.13 -6.47 9.53
CA MET A 79 9.94 -6.54 8.08
C MET A 79 9.05 -5.41 7.57
N GLU A 80 7.97 -5.06 8.28
CA GLU A 80 7.10 -3.96 7.87
C GLU A 80 7.86 -2.62 7.88
N LYS A 81 8.73 -2.37 8.87
CA LYS A 81 9.60 -1.18 8.87
C LYS A 81 10.48 -1.09 7.62
N LEU A 82 11.03 -2.22 7.16
CA LEU A 82 11.85 -2.26 5.94
C LEU A 82 11.00 -2.01 4.69
N ARG A 83 9.76 -2.50 4.66
CA ARG A 83 8.82 -2.27 3.55
C ARG A 83 8.32 -0.83 3.51
N ASP A 84 8.14 -0.21 4.68
CA ASP A 84 7.69 1.17 4.83
C ASP A 84 8.62 2.17 4.13
N LEU A 85 9.91 1.84 4.00
CA LEU A 85 10.87 2.64 3.23
C LEU A 85 10.44 2.82 1.76
N TYR A 86 9.73 1.85 1.18
CA TYR A 86 9.23 1.88 -0.19
C TYR A 86 7.80 2.43 -0.31
N ARG A 87 7.14 2.75 0.81
CA ARG A 87 5.73 3.16 0.83
C ARG A 87 5.49 4.44 0.04
N LEU A 88 6.42 5.40 0.08
CA LEU A 88 6.32 6.66 -0.69
C LEU A 88 6.28 6.40 -2.20
N ALA A 89 7.19 5.55 -2.70
CA ALA A 89 7.21 5.18 -4.12
C ALA A 89 5.95 4.38 -4.51
N ALA A 90 5.44 3.53 -3.62
CA ALA A 90 4.20 2.78 -3.83
C ALA A 90 2.97 3.71 -3.88
N LYS A 91 2.88 4.69 -2.97
CA LYS A 91 1.82 5.70 -2.95
C LYS A 91 1.79 6.50 -4.24
N ARG A 92 2.95 6.96 -4.72
CA ARG A 92 3.08 7.63 -6.01
C ARG A 92 2.60 6.76 -7.17
N GLY A 93 2.95 5.48 -7.17
CA GLY A 93 2.44 4.51 -8.14
C GLY A 93 0.91 4.37 -8.10
N ALA A 94 0.29 4.38 -6.92
CA ALA A 94 -1.16 4.35 -6.81
C ALA A 94 -1.81 5.62 -7.38
N ILE A 95 -1.28 6.80 -7.04
CA ILE A 95 -1.76 8.10 -7.55
C ILE A 95 -1.73 8.12 -9.08
N LEU A 96 -0.61 7.71 -9.68
CA LEU A 96 -0.47 7.68 -11.14
C LEU A 96 -1.47 6.76 -11.83
N PHE A 97 -1.79 5.61 -11.21
CA PHE A 97 -2.84 4.72 -11.72
C PHE A 97 -4.21 5.40 -11.67
N PHE A 98 -4.56 6.03 -10.54
CA PHE A 98 -5.85 6.69 -10.40
C PHE A 98 -6.00 7.83 -11.39
N VAL A 99 -5.00 8.70 -11.53
CA VAL A 99 -4.99 9.77 -12.55
C VAL A 99 -5.20 9.21 -13.95
N LEU A 100 -4.47 8.14 -14.30
CA LEU A 100 -4.61 7.50 -15.61
C LEU A 100 -6.03 6.93 -15.82
N SER A 101 -6.61 6.30 -14.79
CA SER A 101 -7.96 5.72 -14.86
C SER A 101 -9.07 6.80 -14.90
N GLU A 102 -8.87 7.92 -14.21
CA GLU A 102 -9.80 9.06 -14.14
C GLU A 102 -9.89 9.78 -15.50
N MET A 103 -8.93 9.59 -16.41
CA MET A 103 -9.02 10.10 -17.79
C MET A 103 -10.27 9.60 -18.54
N SER A 104 -10.84 8.46 -18.12
CA SER A 104 -12.12 7.96 -18.66
C SER A 104 -13.30 8.91 -18.43
N LEU A 105 -13.22 9.79 -17.42
CA LEU A 105 -14.21 10.83 -17.14
C LEU A 105 -14.15 11.98 -18.16
N ILE A 106 -12.98 12.22 -18.76
CA ILE A 106 -12.80 13.23 -19.81
C ILE A 106 -13.29 12.70 -21.15
N ASN A 107 -12.99 11.44 -21.44
CA ASN A 107 -13.49 10.76 -22.63
C ASN A 107 -13.64 9.26 -22.35
N THR A 108 -14.80 8.69 -22.66
CA THR A 108 -15.11 7.28 -22.44
C THR A 108 -14.17 6.31 -23.17
N MET A 109 -13.43 6.75 -24.19
CA MET A 109 -12.41 5.98 -24.88
C MET A 109 -11.10 5.83 -24.09
N TYR A 110 -10.84 6.68 -23.10
CA TYR A 110 -9.60 6.67 -22.30
C TYR A 110 -9.70 5.68 -21.14
N GLN A 111 -9.86 4.40 -21.48
CA GLN A 111 -9.94 3.32 -20.52
C GLN A 111 -8.60 2.61 -20.39
N TYR A 112 -8.16 2.43 -19.15
CA TYR A 112 -6.93 1.72 -18.82
C TYR A 112 -7.23 0.65 -17.79
N SER A 113 -6.78 -0.58 -18.06
CA SER A 113 -6.87 -1.65 -17.09
C SER A 113 -5.73 -1.58 -16.07
N LEU A 114 -5.97 -2.06 -14.86
CA LEU A 114 -4.91 -2.21 -13.86
C LEU A 114 -3.79 -3.11 -14.37
N THR A 115 -4.13 -4.17 -15.11
CA THR A 115 -3.14 -5.11 -15.67
C THR A 115 -2.17 -4.40 -16.62
N SER A 116 -2.68 -3.62 -17.58
CA SER A 116 -1.83 -2.88 -18.53
C SER A 116 -0.97 -1.82 -17.82
N TYR A 117 -1.51 -1.19 -16.77
CA TYR A 117 -0.74 -0.28 -15.93
C TYR A 117 0.40 -1.02 -15.19
N LEU A 118 0.13 -2.20 -14.64
CA LEU A 118 1.13 -3.00 -13.93
C LEU A 118 2.28 -3.43 -14.85
N ASP A 119 2.02 -3.70 -16.13
CA ASP A 119 3.07 -3.99 -17.11
C ASP A 119 4.01 -2.78 -17.30
N VAL A 120 3.47 -1.57 -17.43
CA VAL A 120 4.24 -0.32 -17.53
C VAL A 120 4.99 -0.04 -16.22
N PHE A 121 4.36 -0.33 -15.08
CA PHE A 121 4.95 -0.18 -13.76
C PHE A 121 6.15 -1.10 -13.59
N GLU A 122 6.01 -2.38 -13.95
CA GLU A 122 7.10 -3.36 -13.89
C GLU A 122 8.22 -3.02 -14.87
N PHE A 123 7.88 -2.63 -16.10
CA PHE A 123 8.84 -2.14 -17.08
C PHE A 123 9.65 -0.95 -16.53
N SER A 124 8.97 -0.01 -15.87
CA SER A 124 9.61 1.15 -15.24
C SER A 124 10.58 0.73 -14.14
N LEU A 125 10.25 -0.29 -13.36
CA LEU A 125 11.14 -0.83 -12.33
C LEU A 125 12.39 -1.52 -12.90
N ARG A 126 12.27 -2.15 -14.07
CA ARG A 126 13.39 -2.85 -14.74
C ARG A 126 14.35 -1.89 -15.47
N LYS A 127 13.84 -0.81 -16.07
CA LYS A 127 14.63 0.13 -16.89
C LYS A 127 15.51 1.11 -16.07
N LEU A 128 15.36 1.12 -14.74
CA LEU A 128 16.02 2.10 -13.88
C LEU A 128 17.53 1.91 -13.76
N ILE A 129 18.22 3.04 -13.60
CA ILE A 129 19.64 3.07 -13.21
C ILE A 129 19.74 2.66 -11.73
N PRO A 130 20.49 1.59 -11.38
CA PRO A 130 20.71 1.20 -9.99
C PRO A 130 21.52 2.29 -9.25
N ASP A 131 21.15 2.55 -8.00
CA ASP A 131 21.87 3.46 -7.10
C ASP A 131 21.97 2.79 -5.72
N ALA A 132 23.13 2.90 -5.08
CA ALA A 132 23.38 2.32 -3.76
C ALA A 132 22.67 3.09 -2.63
N ASN A 133 22.42 4.38 -2.81
CA ASN A 133 21.67 5.17 -1.84
C ASN A 133 20.17 4.96 -2.05
N LEU A 134 19.48 4.44 -1.02
CA LEU A 134 18.05 4.12 -1.09
C LEU A 134 17.17 5.34 -1.40
N GLU A 135 17.47 6.51 -0.84
CA GLU A 135 16.68 7.72 -1.06
C GLU A 135 16.80 8.19 -2.52
N ARG A 136 18.02 8.21 -3.06
CA ARG A 136 18.26 8.53 -4.49
C ARG A 136 17.61 7.49 -5.40
N ARG A 137 17.73 6.21 -5.04
CA ARG A 137 17.08 5.10 -5.75
C ARG A 137 15.56 5.27 -5.80
N LEU A 138 14.92 5.61 -4.68
CA LEU A 138 13.47 5.87 -4.61
C LEU A 138 13.07 7.09 -5.45
N LYS A 139 13.86 8.16 -5.42
CA LYS A 139 13.63 9.34 -6.27
C LYS A 139 13.72 9.00 -7.76
N ASN A 140 14.69 8.17 -8.15
CA ASN A 140 14.82 7.67 -9.51
C ASN A 140 13.61 6.82 -9.91
N ILE A 141 13.21 5.87 -9.06
CA ILE A 141 11.99 5.05 -9.25
C ILE A 141 10.79 5.93 -9.53
N MET A 142 10.53 6.91 -8.65
CA MET A 142 9.39 7.81 -8.77
C MET A 142 9.42 8.64 -10.06
N THR A 143 10.60 9.13 -10.45
CA THR A 143 10.77 9.98 -11.65
C THR A 143 10.57 9.17 -12.93
N THR A 144 11.25 8.02 -13.05
CA THR A 144 11.12 7.13 -14.21
C THR A 144 9.70 6.59 -14.35
N LEU A 145 9.07 6.21 -13.23
CA LEU A 145 7.68 5.76 -13.23
C LEU A 145 6.74 6.86 -13.76
N THR A 146 6.87 8.08 -13.26
CA THR A 146 6.05 9.22 -13.70
C THR A 146 6.20 9.46 -15.20
N LEU A 147 7.44 9.44 -15.71
CA LEU A 147 7.71 9.64 -17.13
C LEU A 147 7.14 8.52 -18.01
N ASN A 148 7.33 7.26 -17.62
CA ASN A 148 6.85 6.12 -18.40
C ASN A 148 5.31 6.05 -18.41
N VAL A 149 4.66 6.32 -17.28
CA VAL A 149 3.19 6.38 -17.21
C VAL A 149 2.65 7.54 -18.04
N TYR A 150 3.28 8.71 -17.97
CA TYR A 150 2.93 9.84 -18.80
C TYR A 150 3.03 9.49 -20.29
N ASN A 151 4.17 8.95 -20.71
CA ASN A 151 4.39 8.53 -22.10
C ASN A 151 3.36 7.49 -22.53
N TYR A 152 3.10 6.49 -21.70
CA TYR A 152 2.10 5.45 -21.95
C TYR A 152 0.71 6.07 -22.18
N GLY A 153 0.22 6.93 -21.28
CA GLY A 153 -1.07 7.61 -21.47
C GLY A 153 -1.09 8.51 -22.71
N CYS A 154 0.01 9.21 -22.99
CA CYS A 154 0.14 10.09 -24.16
C CYS A 154 0.11 9.36 -25.51
N THR A 155 0.32 8.04 -25.57
CA THR A 155 0.16 7.26 -26.80
C THR A 155 -1.30 7.06 -27.21
N SER A 156 -2.22 7.07 -26.25
CA SER A 156 -3.64 6.75 -26.44
C SER A 156 -4.58 7.96 -26.33
N ILE A 157 -4.15 9.06 -25.69
CA ILE A 157 -4.98 10.28 -25.57
C ILE A 157 -4.74 11.26 -26.72
N PHE A 158 -5.77 12.04 -27.04
CA PHE A 158 -5.68 13.10 -28.05
C PHE A 158 -4.81 14.27 -27.55
N GLU A 159 -4.13 14.94 -28.49
CA GLU A 159 -3.22 16.07 -28.23
C GLU A 159 -3.85 17.14 -27.31
N LYS A 160 -5.12 17.49 -27.57
CA LYS A 160 -5.86 18.50 -26.79
C LYS A 160 -5.99 18.18 -25.30
N HIS A 161 -5.85 16.92 -24.89
CA HIS A 161 -5.97 16.49 -23.49
C HIS A 161 -4.63 16.16 -22.83
N LYS A 162 -3.51 16.20 -23.56
CA LYS A 162 -2.18 15.89 -22.99
C LYS A 162 -1.75 16.89 -21.92
N LEU A 163 -2.02 18.18 -22.14
CA LEU A 163 -1.73 19.21 -21.15
C LEU A 163 -2.58 19.03 -19.88
N LEU A 164 -3.86 18.69 -20.04
CA LEU A 164 -4.76 18.38 -18.94
C LEU A 164 -4.25 17.19 -18.12
N PHE A 165 -3.84 16.11 -18.79
CA PHE A 165 -3.26 14.93 -18.12
C PHE A 165 -1.97 15.26 -17.36
N SER A 166 -1.05 16.03 -17.95
CA SER A 166 0.17 16.49 -17.28
C SER A 166 -0.13 17.37 -16.05
N CYS A 167 -1.11 18.26 -16.19
CA CYS A 167 -1.57 19.13 -15.11
C CYS A 167 -2.17 18.31 -13.96
N ASP A 168 -3.05 17.35 -14.27
CA ASP A 168 -3.69 16.50 -13.25
C ASP A 168 -2.68 15.62 -12.50
N ILE A 169 -1.71 15.01 -13.21
CA ILE A 169 -0.58 14.33 -12.56
C ILE A 169 0.12 15.27 -11.58
N THR A 170 0.43 16.49 -11.99
CA THR A 170 1.14 17.46 -11.15
C THR A 170 0.32 17.85 -9.93
N ILE A 171 -0.97 18.17 -10.11
CA ILE A 171 -1.91 18.53 -9.03
C ILE A 171 -1.97 17.41 -8.00
N LYS A 172 -2.24 16.17 -8.41
CA LYS A 172 -2.36 15.05 -7.45
C LYS A 172 -1.05 14.77 -6.72
N LEU A 173 0.10 14.94 -7.38
CA LEU A 173 1.41 14.77 -6.75
C LEU A 173 1.74 15.89 -5.76
N GLU A 174 1.33 17.14 -6.01
CA GLU A 174 1.54 18.25 -5.08
C GLU A 174 0.54 18.22 -3.91
N GLN A 175 -0.69 17.76 -4.15
CA GLN A 175 -1.66 17.44 -3.08
C GLN A 175 -1.12 16.33 -2.17
N ASP A 176 -0.50 15.28 -2.72
CA ASP A 176 0.13 14.22 -1.94
C ASP A 176 1.27 14.72 -1.02
N ARG A 177 1.99 15.74 -1.48
CA ARG A 177 3.05 16.42 -0.70
C ARG A 177 2.50 17.40 0.33
N GLY A 178 1.23 17.76 0.26
CA GLY A 178 0.60 18.79 1.09
C GLY A 178 0.92 20.22 0.65
N ASN A 179 1.46 20.41 -0.56
CA ASN A 179 1.78 21.74 -1.10
C ASN A 179 0.57 22.43 -1.75
N LEU A 180 -0.51 21.68 -2.00
CA LEU A 180 -1.73 22.18 -2.59
C LEU A 180 -2.92 21.62 -1.81
N THR A 181 -3.79 22.51 -1.34
CA THR A 181 -5.05 22.14 -0.68
C THR A 181 -6.18 22.00 -1.69
N GLN A 182 -7.23 21.25 -1.33
CA GLN A 182 -8.41 21.12 -2.19
C GLN A 182 -9.13 22.46 -2.35
N ASP A 183 -9.16 23.30 -1.33
CA ASP A 183 -9.80 24.63 -1.38
C ASP A 183 -9.08 25.58 -2.36
N GLU A 184 -7.75 25.57 -2.37
CA GLU A 184 -6.94 26.33 -3.34
C GLU A 184 -7.19 25.85 -4.77
N LEU A 185 -7.29 24.54 -4.98
CA LEU A 185 -7.60 23.96 -6.29
C LEU A 185 -9.02 24.32 -6.74
N ASP A 186 -9.99 24.22 -5.84
CA ASP A 186 -11.38 24.57 -6.11
C ASP A 186 -11.51 26.05 -6.48
N PHE A 187 -10.81 26.94 -5.76
CA PHE A 187 -10.74 28.35 -6.11
C PHE A 187 -10.05 28.58 -7.45
N PHE A 188 -8.98 27.85 -7.75
CA PHE A 188 -8.28 27.95 -9.04
C PHE A 188 -9.18 27.55 -10.22
N ILE A 189 -9.99 26.49 -10.07
CA ILE A 189 -10.86 25.98 -11.13
C ILE A 189 -12.14 26.82 -11.28
N LYS A 190 -12.81 27.13 -10.17
CA LYS A 190 -14.15 27.74 -10.15
C LYS A 190 -14.10 29.27 -9.99
N GLY A 191 -12.98 29.81 -9.53
CA GLY A 191 -12.86 31.21 -9.11
C GLY A 191 -13.67 31.49 -7.84
N ASN A 192 -13.95 32.78 -7.63
CA ASN A 192 -14.86 33.20 -6.58
C ASN A 192 -16.31 32.95 -7.03
N ILE A 193 -16.97 31.97 -6.42
CA ILE A 193 -18.39 31.66 -6.64
C ILE A 193 -19.35 32.54 -5.83
N SER A 194 -18.84 33.46 -5.01
CA SER A 194 -19.67 34.38 -4.24
C SER A 194 -20.40 35.36 -5.15
N LEU A 195 -21.71 35.47 -4.94
CA LEU A 195 -22.58 36.46 -5.61
C LEU A 195 -22.43 37.86 -5.01
N GLU A 196 -21.74 38.00 -3.88
CA GLU A 196 -21.53 39.28 -3.21
C GLU A 196 -20.42 40.08 -3.89
N LYS A 197 -20.65 41.37 -4.09
CA LYS A 197 -19.60 42.29 -4.53
C LYS A 197 -18.44 42.28 -3.53
N SER A 198 -17.21 42.23 -4.04
CA SER A 198 -16.02 42.28 -3.20
C SER A 198 -16.04 43.50 -2.29
N LYS A 199 -15.82 43.28 -1.00
CA LYS A 199 -15.68 44.36 -0.01
C LYS A 199 -14.45 45.23 -0.27
N ARG A 200 -13.49 44.73 -1.06
CA ARG A 200 -12.24 45.45 -1.38
C ARG A 200 -12.49 46.43 -2.53
N LYS A 201 -12.16 47.70 -2.31
CA LYS A 201 -12.20 48.70 -3.36
C LYS A 201 -11.25 48.31 -4.49
N LYS A 202 -11.72 48.51 -5.72
CA LYS A 202 -10.95 48.33 -6.95
C LYS A 202 -9.65 49.15 -6.89
N PRO A 203 -8.48 48.51 -7.01
CA PRO A 203 -7.21 49.21 -6.86
C PRO A 203 -6.89 50.15 -8.04
N PHE A 204 -7.37 49.83 -9.25
CA PHE A 204 -7.10 50.62 -10.46
C PHE A 204 -8.33 50.67 -11.38
N ILE A 205 -8.54 51.81 -12.05
CA ILE A 205 -9.72 52.08 -12.88
C ILE A 205 -9.83 51.14 -14.10
N TRP A 206 -8.69 50.68 -14.65
CA TRP A 206 -8.63 49.83 -15.84
C TRP A 206 -8.99 48.35 -15.60
N LEU A 207 -8.98 47.88 -14.34
CA LEU A 207 -9.41 46.51 -14.03
C LEU A 207 -10.90 46.39 -14.40
N TYR A 208 -11.39 45.28 -14.94
CA TYR A 208 -12.84 45.12 -15.11
C TYR A 208 -13.49 44.68 -13.79
N ASP A 209 -14.78 45.00 -13.63
CA ASP A 209 -15.58 44.63 -12.45
C ASP A 209 -15.99 43.15 -12.49
#